data_AF-A0AAV5LDL8-F1
#
_entry.id   AF-A0AAV5LDL8-F1
#
_cell.length_a   1.000
_cell.length_b   1.000
_cell.length_c   1.000
_cell.angle_alpha   90.00
_cell.angle_beta   90.00
_cell.angle_gamma   90.00
#
_symmetry.space_group_name_H-M   'P 1'
#
loop_
_entity.id
_entity.type
_entity.pdbx_description
1 polymer ?
#
loop_
_entity_poly.entity_id
_entity_poly.type
_entity_poly.pdbx_seq_one_letter_code
_entity_poly.pdbx_strand_id
1 'polypeptide(L)'
;MNKMVINRLDKLLVTNDAATIVSELEVQHPAAKILLLQNVEELIRTGLHPSEIISGYTKAINKTVEILVELVEKGSESMDVRVKEQVITRMKAAVASKQFGQEDLLCMYPSLPQEPMGSIKQMEKAKVAVFVSGVDTSATETKGTVLIHSAEQLENYAKTEEAKVEELIKAVADSDAKVIVSDGEVGEMALHFCEHYKIRCKLTKGLDS
;
A
#
# COMPACT_ATOMS: atom_id res chain seq x y z
N MET A 1 -5.70 -16.02 -15.82
CA MET A 1 -4.43 -16.35 -16.50
C MET A 1 -3.63 -15.07 -16.57
N ASN A 2 -2.41 -15.03 -16.03
CA ASN A 2 -1.63 -13.80 -16.03
C ASN A 2 -1.15 -13.48 -17.45
N LYS A 3 -1.19 -12.20 -17.81
CA LYS A 3 -0.67 -11.66 -19.06
C LYS A 3 0.54 -10.79 -18.75
N MET A 4 1.54 -10.86 -19.61
CA MET A 4 2.72 -10.00 -19.54
C MET A 4 2.55 -8.86 -20.54
N VAL A 5 2.69 -7.63 -20.07
CA VAL A 5 2.62 -6.40 -20.87
C VAL A 5 3.95 -5.68 -20.72
N ILE A 6 4.52 -5.26 -21.84
CA ILE A 6 5.70 -4.38 -21.87
C ILE A 6 5.23 -3.07 -22.51
N ASN A 7 5.30 -1.98 -21.75
CA ASN A 7 4.91 -0.65 -22.22
C ASN A 7 6.08 0.04 -22.96
N ARG A 8 5.83 1.16 -23.63
CA ARG A 8 6.81 2.00 -24.37
C ARG A 8 7.97 2.53 -23.52
N LEU A 9 7.83 2.49 -22.19
CA LEU A 9 8.87 2.85 -21.23
C LEU A 9 9.72 1.64 -20.78
N ASP A 10 9.65 0.51 -21.49
CA ASP A 10 10.27 -0.78 -21.14
C ASP A 10 9.89 -1.33 -19.76
N LYS A 11 8.82 -0.80 -19.17
CA LYS A 11 8.25 -1.32 -17.93
C LYS A 11 7.54 -2.64 -18.22
N LEU A 12 8.05 -3.71 -17.62
CA LEU A 12 7.45 -5.04 -17.65
C LEU A 12 6.44 -5.19 -16.51
N LEU A 13 5.19 -5.51 -16.86
CA LEU A 13 4.10 -5.69 -15.92
C LEU A 13 3.38 -7.02 -16.19
N VAL A 14 3.18 -7.81 -15.14
CA VAL A 14 2.45 -9.08 -15.22
C VAL A 14 1.13 -8.92 -14.46
N THR A 15 0.01 -8.96 -15.16
CA THR A 15 -1.32 -8.79 -14.55
C THR A 15 -2.38 -9.65 -15.23
N ASN A 16 -3.44 -9.96 -14.50
CA ASN A 16 -4.67 -10.60 -15.03
C ASN A 16 -5.82 -9.59 -15.13
N ASP A 17 -5.63 -8.35 -14.65
CA ASP A 17 -6.67 -7.33 -14.74
C ASP A 17 -6.68 -6.68 -16.13
N ALA A 18 -7.81 -6.84 -16.83
CA ALA A 18 -8.00 -6.33 -18.17
C ALA A 18 -7.97 -4.79 -18.23
N ALA A 19 -8.44 -4.10 -17.18
CA ALA A 19 -8.43 -2.64 -17.16
C ALA A 19 -6.99 -2.09 -17.14
N THR A 20 -6.16 -2.64 -16.25
CA THR A 20 -4.72 -2.33 -16.17
C THR A 20 -3.99 -2.63 -17.49
N ILE A 21 -4.32 -3.75 -18.15
CA ILE A 21 -3.72 -4.12 -19.44
C ILE A 21 -4.05 -3.06 -20.52
N VAL A 22 -5.32 -2.65 -20.62
CA VAL A 22 -5.76 -1.68 -21.64
C VAL A 22 -5.17 -0.29 -21.40
N SER A 23 -5.02 0.13 -20.13
CA SER A 23 -4.37 1.41 -19.81
C SER A 23 -2.87 1.42 -20.14
N GLU A 24 -2.17 0.31 -19.85
CA GLU A 24 -0.73 0.20 -20.11
C GLU A 24 -0.40 -0.03 -21.60
N LEU A 25 -1.31 -0.63 -22.38
CA LEU A 25 -1.12 -0.84 -23.81
C LEU A 25 -1.30 0.44 -24.67
N GLU A 26 -1.70 1.57 -24.08
CA GLU A 26 -1.94 2.86 -24.77
C GLU A 26 -2.67 2.72 -26.12
N VAL A 27 -3.77 1.97 -26.12
CA VAL A 27 -4.49 1.63 -27.36
C VAL A 27 -5.04 2.89 -28.03
N GLN A 28 -4.47 3.25 -29.18
CA GLN A 28 -4.82 4.48 -29.92
C GLN A 28 -6.10 4.35 -30.76
N HIS A 29 -6.57 3.13 -31.01
CA HIS A 29 -7.68 2.91 -31.94
C HIS A 29 -9.04 3.04 -31.24
N PRO A 30 -9.95 3.94 -31.69
CA PRO A 30 -11.26 4.15 -31.06
C PRO A 30 -12.10 2.87 -30.96
N ALA A 31 -12.04 2.01 -31.98
CA ALA A 31 -12.80 0.75 -32.00
C ALA A 31 -12.29 -0.27 -30.97
N ALA A 32 -11.01 -0.25 -30.61
CA ALA A 32 -10.48 -1.17 -29.59
C ALA A 32 -10.88 -0.76 -28.17
N LYS A 33 -11.27 0.50 -27.97
CA LYS A 33 -11.85 1.01 -26.71
C LYS A 33 -13.29 0.51 -26.49
N ILE A 34 -13.94 0.02 -27.53
CA ILE A 34 -15.33 -0.46 -27.50
C ILE A 34 -15.34 -1.94 -27.91
N LEU A 35 -14.80 -2.79 -27.03
CA LEU A 35 -14.71 -4.26 -27.21
C LEU A 35 -16.08 -4.90 -27.56
N LEU A 36 -17.18 -4.26 -27.15
CA LEU A 36 -18.56 -4.66 -27.42
C LEU A 36 -18.98 -4.61 -28.90
N LEU A 37 -18.23 -3.92 -29.78
CA LEU A 37 -18.61 -3.77 -31.18
C LEU A 37 -18.51 -5.05 -32.02
N GLN A 38 -17.77 -6.07 -31.58
CA GLN A 38 -17.60 -7.31 -32.35
C GLN A 38 -18.93 -7.99 -32.63
N ASN A 39 -19.79 -8.12 -31.62
CA ASN A 39 -21.11 -8.74 -31.78
C ASN A 39 -22.09 -7.81 -32.51
N VAL A 40 -21.88 -6.50 -32.45
CA VAL A 40 -22.70 -5.51 -33.15
C VAL A 40 -22.43 -5.54 -34.66
N GLU A 41 -21.20 -5.80 -35.09
CA GLU A 41 -20.86 -5.93 -36.50
C GLU A 41 -21.67 -7.05 -37.17
N GLU A 42 -21.81 -8.20 -36.51
CA GLU A 42 -22.60 -9.33 -37.02
C GLU A 42 -24.08 -8.97 -37.15
N LEU A 43 -24.65 -8.27 -36.18
CA LEU A 43 -26.04 -7.80 -36.21
C LEU A 43 -26.29 -6.77 -37.31
N ILE A 44 -25.32 -5.90 -37.61
CA ILE A 44 -25.42 -4.98 -38.74
C ILE A 44 -25.38 -5.76 -40.06
N ARG A 45 -24.52 -6.79 -40.16
CA ARG A 45 -24.45 -7.67 -41.34
C ARG A 45 -25.73 -8.46 -41.60
N THR A 46 -26.49 -8.81 -40.55
CA THR A 46 -27.81 -9.44 -40.70
C THR A 46 -28.91 -8.46 -41.12
N GLY A 47 -28.59 -7.17 -41.29
CA GLY A 47 -29.50 -6.14 -41.79
C GLY A 47 -30.24 -5.36 -40.71
N LEU A 48 -29.89 -5.52 -39.43
CA LEU A 48 -30.50 -4.74 -38.34
C LEU A 48 -29.97 -3.31 -38.35
N HIS A 49 -30.88 -2.36 -38.16
CA HIS A 49 -30.52 -0.95 -38.09
C HIS A 49 -29.86 -0.63 -36.73
N PRO A 50 -28.78 0.18 -36.68
CA PRO A 50 -28.10 0.52 -35.42
C PRO A 50 -29.03 1.03 -34.31
N SER A 51 -30.08 1.79 -34.64
CA SER A 51 -31.07 2.27 -33.66
C SER A 51 -31.84 1.14 -32.96
N GLU A 52 -32.15 0.05 -33.67
CA GLU A 52 -32.84 -1.10 -33.10
C GLU A 52 -31.90 -1.88 -32.16
N ILE A 53 -30.64 -2.02 -32.56
CA ILE A 53 -29.58 -2.63 -31.76
C ILE A 53 -29.42 -1.85 -30.44
N ILE A 54 -29.27 -0.52 -30.51
CA ILE A 54 -29.15 0.35 -29.32
C ILE A 54 -30.36 0.19 -28.40
N SER A 55 -31.57 0.18 -28.95
CA SER A 55 -32.81 -0.02 -28.18
C SER A 55 -32.85 -1.39 -27.50
N GLY A 56 -32.46 -2.45 -28.21
CA GLY A 56 -32.36 -3.81 -27.68
C GLY A 56 -31.36 -3.93 -26.54
N TYR A 57 -30.14 -3.43 -26.72
CA TYR A 57 -29.11 -3.42 -25.67
C TYR A 57 -29.53 -2.59 -24.46
N THR A 58 -30.17 -1.44 -24.66
CA THR A 58 -30.67 -0.60 -23.56
C THR A 58 -31.71 -1.36 -22.73
N LYS A 59 -32.65 -2.05 -23.37
CA LYS A 59 -33.64 -2.89 -22.68
C LYS A 59 -32.99 -4.06 -21.95
N ALA A 60 -32.01 -4.72 -22.57
CA ALA A 60 -31.28 -5.82 -21.96
C ALA A 60 -30.54 -5.36 -20.70
N ILE A 61 -29.82 -4.23 -20.77
CA ILE A 61 -29.10 -3.65 -19.61
C ILE A 61 -30.06 -3.38 -18.46
N ASN A 62 -31.20 -2.72 -18.72
CA ASN A 62 -32.19 -2.46 -17.68
C ASN A 62 -32.66 -3.75 -17.01
N LYS A 63 -32.94 -4.79 -17.80
CA LYS A 63 -33.38 -6.07 -17.26
C LYS A 63 -32.28 -6.79 -16.49
N THR A 64 -31.03 -6.70 -16.94
CA THR A 64 -29.86 -7.22 -16.22
C THR A 64 -29.72 -6.55 -14.87
N VAL A 65 -29.89 -5.22 -14.78
CA VAL A 65 -29.81 -4.48 -13.51
C VAL A 65 -30.91 -4.93 -12.54
N GLU A 66 -32.15 -5.14 -13.02
CA GLU A 66 -33.22 -5.69 -12.19
C GLU A 66 -32.86 -7.05 -11.61
N ILE A 67 -32.35 -7.98 -12.44
CA ILE A 67 -31.94 -9.31 -12.01
C ILE A 67 -30.75 -9.24 -11.04
N LEU A 68 -29.80 -8.33 -11.27
CA LEU A 68 -28.63 -8.19 -10.41
C LEU A 68 -29.01 -7.83 -8.98
N VAL A 69 -30.02 -6.98 -8.77
CA VAL A 69 -30.52 -6.63 -7.43
C VAL A 69 -31.08 -7.85 -6.70
N GLU A 70 -31.78 -8.74 -7.41
CA GLU A 70 -32.31 -10.00 -6.82
C GLU A 70 -31.19 -11.00 -6.45
N LEU A 71 -30.07 -10.96 -7.18
CA LEU A 71 -28.93 -11.85 -6.96
C LEU A 71 -27.95 -11.34 -5.88
N VAL A 72 -28.18 -10.15 -5.30
CA VAL A 72 -27.32 -9.64 -4.22
C VAL A 72 -27.51 -10.48 -2.97
N GLU A 73 -26.40 -11.03 -2.47
CA GLU A 73 -26.39 -11.77 -1.21
C GLU A 73 -26.76 -10.85 -0.03
N LYS A 74 -27.69 -11.32 0.81
CA LYS A 74 -28.17 -10.62 2.01
C LYS A 74 -26.99 -10.18 2.88
N GLY A 75 -26.98 -8.89 3.24
CA GLY A 75 -25.91 -8.28 4.04
C GLY A 75 -24.89 -7.47 3.23
N SER A 76 -24.90 -7.54 1.89
CA SER A 76 -24.02 -6.72 1.04
C SER A 76 -24.44 -5.24 0.94
N GLU A 77 -25.72 -4.94 1.17
CA GLU A 77 -26.29 -3.59 1.00
C GLU A 77 -25.94 -2.60 2.13
N SER A 78 -25.60 -3.11 3.32
CA SER A 78 -25.31 -2.33 4.53
C SER A 78 -23.91 -2.63 5.08
N MET A 79 -22.96 -2.91 4.20
CA MET A 79 -21.59 -3.24 4.56
C MET A 79 -20.86 -2.00 5.12
N ASP A 80 -20.32 -2.11 6.32
CA ASP A 80 -19.43 -1.10 6.89
C ASP A 80 -17.97 -1.52 6.67
N VAL A 81 -17.27 -0.80 5.79
CA VAL A 81 -15.85 -1.01 5.48
C VAL A 81 -14.92 -0.78 6.67
N ARG A 82 -15.42 -0.20 7.77
CA ARG A 82 -14.66 -0.03 9.02
C ARG A 82 -14.65 -1.30 9.87
N VAL A 83 -15.54 -2.24 9.59
CA VAL A 83 -15.64 -3.51 10.33
C VAL A 83 -14.77 -4.58 9.68
N LYS A 84 -13.58 -4.76 10.28
CA LYS A 84 -12.80 -6.01 10.40
C LYS A 84 -13.31 -7.19 9.56
N GLU A 85 -14.23 -7.90 10.20
CA GLU A 85 -14.71 -9.23 9.82
C GLU A 85 -15.51 -9.22 8.51
N GLN A 86 -16.27 -8.14 8.25
CA GLN A 86 -17.07 -7.99 7.03
C GLN A 86 -16.17 -7.86 5.81
N VAL A 87 -15.08 -7.08 5.93
CA VAL A 87 -14.09 -6.89 4.86
C VAL A 87 -13.31 -8.18 4.59
N ILE A 88 -12.85 -8.87 5.64
CA ILE A 88 -12.11 -10.14 5.55
C ILE A 88 -12.87 -11.17 4.72
N THR A 89 -14.16 -11.35 5.01
CA THR A 89 -15.00 -12.36 4.37
C THR A 89 -15.07 -12.18 2.85
N ARG A 90 -15.08 -10.92 2.38
CA ARG A 90 -15.15 -10.59 0.95
C ARG A 90 -13.79 -10.57 0.27
N MET A 91 -12.73 -10.21 1.00
CA MET A 91 -11.36 -10.26 0.48
C MET A 91 -10.89 -11.70 0.22
N LYS A 92 -11.39 -12.69 0.98
CA LYS A 92 -11.00 -14.10 0.85
C LYS A 92 -11.04 -14.61 -0.58
N ALA A 93 -12.12 -14.34 -1.31
CA ALA A 93 -12.26 -14.82 -2.69
C ALA A 93 -11.21 -14.19 -3.62
N ALA A 94 -10.98 -12.88 -3.49
CA ALA A 94 -9.99 -12.16 -4.28
C ALA A 94 -8.56 -12.65 -3.98
N VAL A 95 -8.22 -12.84 -2.70
CA VAL A 95 -6.90 -13.31 -2.25
C VAL A 95 -6.68 -14.77 -2.61
N ALA A 96 -7.64 -15.66 -2.32
CA ALA A 96 -7.54 -17.09 -2.62
C ALA A 96 -7.35 -17.36 -4.12
N SER A 97 -7.90 -16.50 -4.99
CA SER A 97 -7.70 -16.60 -6.44
C SER A 97 -6.24 -16.36 -6.89
N LYS A 98 -5.40 -15.78 -6.04
CA LYS A 98 -3.98 -15.47 -6.32
C LYS A 98 -2.99 -16.17 -5.39
N GLN A 99 -3.36 -16.37 -4.13
CA GLN A 99 -2.55 -16.92 -3.04
C GLN A 99 -3.37 -17.95 -2.25
N PHE A 100 -3.75 -19.03 -2.92
CA PHE A 100 -4.52 -20.12 -2.34
C PHE A 100 -3.80 -20.74 -1.13
N GLY A 101 -4.51 -20.89 -0.01
CA GLY A 101 -4.00 -21.41 1.26
C GLY A 101 -3.42 -20.36 2.20
N GLN A 102 -3.35 -19.09 1.80
CA GLN A 102 -2.88 -17.97 2.64
C GLN A 102 -3.95 -16.89 2.85
N GLU A 103 -5.17 -17.10 2.34
CA GLU A 103 -6.24 -16.11 2.37
C GLU A 103 -6.61 -15.67 3.79
N ASP A 104 -6.66 -16.58 4.76
CA ASP A 104 -7.02 -16.23 6.15
C ASP A 104 -5.97 -15.32 6.80
N LEU A 105 -4.69 -15.59 6.54
CA LEU A 105 -3.57 -14.82 7.08
C LEU A 105 -3.47 -13.44 6.42
N LEU A 106 -3.59 -13.38 5.10
CA LEU A 106 -3.49 -12.13 4.33
C LEU A 106 -4.73 -11.24 4.51
N CYS A 107 -5.92 -11.82 4.68
CA CYS A 107 -7.12 -11.02 4.94
C CYS A 107 -7.15 -10.50 6.39
N MET A 108 -6.66 -11.25 7.39
CA MET A 108 -6.59 -10.78 8.79
C MET A 108 -5.65 -9.58 8.99
N TYR A 109 -4.60 -9.48 8.18
CA TYR A 109 -3.56 -8.46 8.29
C TYR A 109 -3.44 -7.64 7.00
N PRO A 110 -4.39 -6.73 6.70
CA PRO A 110 -4.30 -5.85 5.52
C PRO A 110 -3.07 -4.92 5.57
N SER A 111 -2.46 -4.74 6.74
CA SER A 111 -1.08 -4.29 6.86
C SER A 111 -0.22 -5.48 7.24
N LEU A 112 0.63 -5.98 6.34
CA LEU A 112 1.79 -6.77 6.73
C LEU A 112 2.48 -6.01 7.87
N PRO A 113 2.53 -6.54 9.11
CA PRO A 113 3.36 -5.92 10.11
C PRO A 113 4.79 -6.24 9.68
N GLN A 114 5.49 -5.24 9.13
CA GLN A 114 6.93 -5.28 9.23
C GLN A 114 7.27 -5.51 10.71
N GLU A 115 8.19 -6.44 10.94
CA GLU A 115 8.63 -6.73 12.29
C GLU A 115 9.13 -5.42 12.92
N PRO A 116 8.69 -5.11 14.15
CA PRO A 116 9.23 -3.96 14.85
C PRO A 116 10.74 -4.11 14.97
N MET A 117 11.45 -3.01 14.83
CA MET A 117 12.88 -3.02 15.08
C MET A 117 13.12 -3.10 16.59
N GLY A 118 14.11 -3.90 16.98
CA GLY A 118 14.50 -4.10 18.38
C GLY A 118 13.71 -5.16 19.13
N SER A 119 13.87 -5.16 20.45
CA SER A 119 13.46 -6.24 21.34
C SER A 119 11.96 -6.24 21.67
N ILE A 120 11.26 -5.11 21.48
CA ILE A 120 9.87 -4.92 21.91
C ILE A 120 8.89 -5.30 20.79
N LYS A 121 8.42 -6.55 20.81
CA LYS A 121 7.60 -7.14 19.74
C LYS A 121 6.10 -6.84 19.76
N GLN A 122 5.51 -6.50 20.92
CA GLN A 122 4.09 -6.13 21.02
C GLN A 122 3.87 -5.04 22.07
N MET A 123 2.84 -4.21 21.87
CA MET A 123 2.44 -3.16 22.82
C MET A 123 0.95 -2.85 22.67
N GLU A 124 0.22 -2.86 23.79
CA GLU A 124 -1.22 -2.58 23.83
C GLU A 124 -1.49 -1.18 24.40
N LYS A 125 -2.52 -0.49 23.86
CA LYS A 125 -2.96 0.85 24.30
C LYS A 125 -1.82 1.89 24.39
N ALA A 126 -1.15 2.11 23.26
CA ALA A 126 -0.04 3.05 23.15
C ALA A 126 -0.43 4.31 22.34
N LYS A 127 0.14 5.47 22.72
CA LYS A 127 0.14 6.65 21.86
C LYS A 127 1.24 6.50 20.81
N VAL A 128 0.92 6.89 19.58
CA VAL A 128 1.78 6.72 18.40
C VAL A 128 2.26 8.09 17.93
N ALA A 129 3.58 8.25 17.80
CA ALA A 129 4.21 9.38 17.12
C ALA A 129 4.60 8.96 15.70
N VAL A 130 4.20 9.74 14.71
CA VAL A 130 4.47 9.48 13.29
C VAL A 130 5.43 10.54 12.76
N PHE A 131 6.57 10.11 12.23
CA PHE A 131 7.57 10.96 11.62
C PHE A 131 7.74 10.61 10.14
N VAL A 132 7.85 11.63 9.31
CA VAL A 132 8.11 11.48 7.87
C VAL A 132 9.62 11.35 7.59
N SER A 133 10.46 11.83 8.52
CA SER A 133 11.91 11.70 8.45
C SER A 133 12.40 10.43 9.14
N GLY A 134 13.59 9.96 8.75
CA GLY A 134 14.31 8.93 9.50
C GLY A 134 14.58 9.36 10.94
N VAL A 135 14.71 8.38 11.83
CA VAL A 135 15.05 8.58 13.24
C VAL A 135 16.49 8.16 13.41
N ASP A 136 17.39 9.07 13.08
CA ASP A 136 18.84 8.86 13.18
C ASP A 136 19.56 10.19 13.45
N THR A 137 20.87 10.15 13.65
CA THR A 137 21.74 11.31 13.45
C THR A 137 21.68 11.70 11.98
N SER A 138 20.61 12.41 11.59
CA SER A 138 20.51 13.01 10.27
C SER A 138 21.80 13.79 10.02
N ALA A 139 22.57 13.36 9.03
CA ALA A 139 23.71 14.11 8.55
C ALA A 139 23.19 15.52 8.25
N THR A 140 23.65 16.50 9.02
CA THR A 140 23.19 17.88 8.83
C THR A 140 23.49 18.28 7.40
N GLU A 141 22.48 18.74 6.66
CA GLU A 141 22.57 19.06 5.22
C GLU A 141 23.62 20.13 4.88
N THR A 142 24.19 20.78 5.90
CA THR A 142 25.37 21.63 5.75
C THR A 142 26.59 20.77 5.38
N LYS A 143 27.06 20.91 4.13
CA LYS A 143 28.38 20.45 3.65
C LYS A 143 29.53 21.20 4.35
N GLY A 144 29.52 21.26 5.68
CA GLY A 144 30.59 21.81 6.50
C GLY A 144 31.62 20.73 6.77
N THR A 145 32.86 20.94 6.35
CA THR A 145 33.96 20.04 6.73
C THR A 145 34.32 20.28 8.20
N VAL A 146 34.00 19.33 9.07
CA VAL A 146 34.48 19.32 10.46
C VAL A 146 35.93 18.82 10.45
N LEU A 147 36.87 19.72 10.74
CA LEU A 147 38.29 19.38 10.85
C LEU A 147 38.60 18.89 12.27
N ILE A 148 38.80 17.58 12.41
CA ILE A 148 39.16 16.95 13.69
C ILE A 148 40.68 16.77 13.70
N HIS A 149 41.37 17.48 14.61
CA HIS A 149 42.83 17.51 14.67
C HIS A 149 43.42 16.68 15.81
N SER A 150 42.61 16.27 16.78
CA SER A 150 43.04 15.44 17.91
C SER A 150 42.06 14.31 18.23
N ALA A 151 42.56 13.25 18.85
CA ALA A 151 41.73 12.12 19.31
C ALA A 151 40.67 12.56 20.33
N GLU A 152 41.00 13.55 21.18
CA GLU A 152 40.07 14.12 22.16
C GLU A 152 38.91 14.88 21.49
N GLN A 153 39.19 15.58 20.37
CA GLN A 153 38.14 16.24 19.59
C GLN A 153 37.19 15.22 18.92
N LEU A 154 37.73 14.08 18.47
CA LEU A 154 36.92 13.01 17.90
C LEU A 154 35.98 12.39 18.94
N GLU A 155 36.50 12.11 20.13
CA GLU A 155 35.73 11.51 21.22
C GLU A 155 34.63 12.46 21.72
N ASN A 156 34.94 13.74 21.88
CA ASN A 156 33.95 14.75 22.25
C ASN A 156 32.88 14.93 21.16
N TYR A 157 33.25 14.86 19.89
CA TYR A 157 32.29 14.92 18.78
C TYR A 157 31.29 13.75 18.84
N ALA A 158 31.78 12.51 18.97
CA ALA A 158 30.94 11.32 19.09
C ALA A 158 29.97 11.41 20.28
N LYS A 159 30.47 11.82 21.46
CA LYS A 159 29.65 12.03 22.66
C LYS A 159 28.56 13.10 22.47
N THR A 160 28.86 14.17 21.73
CA THR A 160 27.86 15.21 21.46
C THR A 160 26.78 14.78 20.47
N GLU A 161 27.09 13.89 19.54
CA GLU A 161 26.09 13.32 18.63
C GLU A 161 25.17 12.34 19.36
N GLU A 162 25.73 11.48 20.21
CA GLU A 162 24.97 10.60 21.10
C GLU A 162 23.98 11.38 21.97
N ALA A 163 24.46 12.45 22.62
CA ALA A 163 23.62 13.27 23.50
C ALA A 163 22.46 13.94 22.75
N LYS A 164 22.65 14.36 21.50
CA LYS A 164 21.59 14.96 20.68
C LYS A 164 20.50 13.95 20.34
N VAL A 165 20.87 12.72 19.98
CA VAL A 165 19.89 11.66 19.68
C VAL A 165 19.12 11.27 20.93
N GLU A 166 19.80 11.17 22.07
CA GLU A 166 19.13 10.90 23.34
C GLU A 166 18.12 12.00 23.70
N GLU A 167 18.48 13.28 23.53
CA GLU A 167 17.58 14.40 23.81
C GLU A 167 16.31 14.34 22.96
N LEU A 168 16.44 14.04 21.67
CA LEU A 168 15.30 13.88 20.76
C LEU A 168 14.38 12.73 21.18
N ILE A 169 14.94 11.58 21.52
CA ILE A 169 14.15 10.40 21.93
C ILE A 169 13.50 10.65 23.30
N LYS A 170 14.20 11.33 24.20
CA LYS A 170 13.65 11.73 25.49
C LYS A 170 12.47 12.69 25.33
N ALA A 171 12.54 13.65 24.41
CA ALA A 171 11.40 14.53 24.10
C ALA A 171 10.19 13.72 23.59
N VAL A 172 10.43 12.65 22.81
CA VAL A 172 9.36 11.73 22.40
C VAL A 172 8.83 10.92 23.58
N ALA A 173 9.69 10.45 24.48
CA ALA A 173 9.28 9.75 25.71
C ALA A 173 8.41 10.64 26.61
N ASP A 174 8.81 11.90 26.79
CA ASP A 174 8.10 12.91 27.59
C ASP A 174 6.71 13.24 27.01
N SER A 175 6.52 13.07 25.70
CA SER A 175 5.22 13.19 25.03
C SER A 175 4.25 12.03 25.31
N ASP A 176 4.66 11.02 26.09
CA ASP A 176 3.94 9.78 26.37
C ASP A 176 3.69 8.91 25.12
N ALA A 177 4.43 9.16 24.03
CA ALA A 177 4.44 8.31 22.85
C ALA A 177 5.25 7.04 23.13
N LYS A 178 4.59 5.87 23.02
CA LYS A 178 5.23 4.57 23.25
C LYS A 178 5.53 3.82 21.95
N VAL A 179 5.04 4.33 20.82
CA VAL A 179 5.33 3.80 19.48
C VAL A 179 5.77 4.93 18.57
N ILE A 180 6.91 4.76 17.92
CA ILE A 180 7.42 5.62 16.85
C ILE A 180 7.21 4.91 15.51
N VAL A 181 6.60 5.62 14.56
CA VAL A 181 6.42 5.18 13.18
C VAL A 181 7.19 6.14 12.27
N SER A 182 8.21 5.64 11.57
CA SER A 182 9.10 6.43 10.72
C SER A 182 9.01 6.00 9.25
N ASP A 183 8.99 6.98 8.34
CA ASP A 183 9.09 6.75 6.89
C ASP A 183 10.53 6.73 6.34
N GLY A 184 11.51 7.08 7.17
CA GLY A 184 12.93 6.96 6.86
C GLY A 184 13.67 5.96 7.76
N GLU A 185 14.95 5.72 7.46
CA GLU A 185 15.82 4.80 8.20
C GLU A 185 15.87 5.13 9.71
N VAL A 186 15.99 4.08 10.52
CA VAL A 186 16.17 4.21 11.98
C VAL A 186 17.56 3.70 12.30
N GLY A 187 18.42 4.57 12.83
CA GLY A 187 19.79 4.20 13.20
C GLY A 187 19.84 3.26 14.40
N GLU A 188 20.87 2.40 14.48
CA GLU A 188 21.06 1.46 15.60
C GLU A 188 21.20 2.18 16.95
N MET A 189 21.86 3.35 16.96
CA MET A 189 22.02 4.17 18.16
C MET A 189 20.68 4.73 18.65
N ALA A 190 19.83 5.21 17.73
CA ALA A 190 18.48 5.64 18.07
C ALA A 190 17.63 4.48 18.59
N LEU A 191 17.77 3.29 18.00
CA LEU A 191 17.07 2.09 18.46
C LEU A 191 17.47 1.72 19.90
N HIS A 192 18.75 1.78 20.24
CA HIS A 192 19.27 1.50 21.58
C HIS A 192 18.64 2.44 22.64
N PHE A 193 18.57 3.74 22.37
CA PHE A 193 17.92 4.69 23.28
C PHE A 193 16.40 4.48 23.35
N CYS A 194 15.75 4.18 22.23
CA CYS A 194 14.33 3.82 22.22
C CYS A 194 14.04 2.60 23.12
N GLU A 195 14.92 1.59 23.13
CA GLU A 195 14.80 0.45 24.05
C GLU A 195 14.95 0.86 25.53
N HIS A 196 15.92 1.74 25.83
CA HIS A 196 16.11 2.26 27.19
C HIS A 196 14.85 2.97 27.72
N TYR A 197 14.18 3.76 26.87
CA TYR A 197 12.94 4.46 27.20
C TYR A 197 11.66 3.62 26.98
N LYS A 198 11.78 2.33 26.65
CA LYS A 198 10.68 1.39 26.38
C LYS A 198 9.73 1.84 25.25
N ILE A 199 10.27 2.46 24.23
CA ILE A 199 9.57 2.93 23.03
C ILE A 199 9.76 1.91 21.92
N ARG A 200 8.67 1.53 21.25
CA ARG A 200 8.70 0.63 20.10
C ARG A 200 8.90 1.43 18.81
N CYS A 201 9.87 1.07 17.99
CA CYS A 201 10.07 1.67 16.66
C CYS A 201 9.52 0.78 15.53
N LYS A 202 8.89 1.40 14.53
CA LYS A 202 8.39 0.73 13.33
C LYS A 202 8.68 1.57 12.09
N LEU A 203 9.13 0.92 11.02
CA LEU A 203 9.31 1.52 9.70
C LEU A 203 8.03 1.38 8.86
N THR A 204 7.67 2.41 8.08
CA THR A 204 6.57 2.35 7.10
C THR A 204 7.03 1.94 5.71
N LYS A 205 8.31 2.12 5.38
CA LYS A 205 8.85 1.69 4.08
C LYS A 205 9.13 0.20 4.03
N GLY A 206 8.63 -0.45 2.97
CA GLY A 206 9.28 -1.64 2.42
C GLY A 206 10.76 -1.35 2.25
N LEU A 207 11.64 -2.29 2.62
CA LEU A 207 12.95 -2.30 1.99
C LEU A 207 12.67 -2.40 0.49
N ASP A 208 12.71 -1.27 -0.21
CA ASP A 208 12.75 -1.26 -1.67
C ASP A 208 14.12 -1.83 -2.06
N SER A 209 14.14 -3.16 -2.19
CA SER A 209 15.19 -3.95 -2.81
C SER A 209 14.56 -4.92 -3.78
#